data_AF-A0AA43RNX1-F1
#
_entry.id   AF-A0AA43RNX1-F1
#
_cell.length_a   1.000
_cell.length_b   1.000
_cell.length_c   1.000
_cell.angle_alpha   90.00
_cell.angle_beta   90.00
_cell.angle_gamma   90.00
#
_symmetry.space_group_name_H-M   'P 1'
#
loop_
_entity.id
_entity.type
_entity.pdbx_description
1 polymer ?
#
loop_
_entity_poly.entity_id
_entity_poly.type
_entity_poly.pdbx_seq_one_letter_code
_entity_poly.pdbx_strand_id
1 'polypeptide(L)'
;MDEVRDLVQQGQALSWKDFEGYPFEDVGSGLYIRKYEINENYHVLVGGGSVDTAPLYINLVKRNGEKIDIRYDDIDHFILN
;
A
#
# COMPACT_ATOMS: atom_id res chain seq x y z
N MET A 1 9.90 -6.82 1.90
CA MET A 1 8.80 -7.15 2.82
C MET A 1 9.00 -6.52 4.18
N ASP A 2 10.21 -6.53 4.72
CA ASP A 2 10.49 -5.91 6.02
C ASP A 2 10.08 -4.44 6.08
N GLU A 3 10.35 -3.67 5.03
CA GLU A 3 9.89 -2.27 4.91
C GLU A 3 8.37 -2.10 5.03
N VAL A 4 7.58 -3.03 4.49
CA VAL A 4 6.11 -3.00 4.60
C VAL A 4 5.68 -3.29 6.03
N ARG A 5 6.36 -4.23 6.71
CA ARG A 5 6.09 -4.51 8.12
C ARG A 5 6.41 -3.31 9.01
N ASP A 6 7.49 -2.59 8.71
CA ASP A 6 7.86 -1.37 9.43
C ASP A 6 6.81 -0.26 9.24
N LEU A 7 6.30 -0.10 8.01
CA LEU A 7 5.22 0.85 7.72
C LEU A 7 3.93 0.51 8.48
N VAL A 8 3.55 -0.76 8.54
CA VAL A 8 2.32 -1.22 9.23
C VAL A 8 2.28 -0.83 10.70
N GLN A 9 3.42 -0.69 11.38
CA GLN A 9 3.47 -0.28 12.78
C GLN A 9 2.85 1.11 13.03
N GLN A 10 2.80 1.97 12.00
CA GLN A 10 2.15 3.27 12.07
C GLN A 10 0.61 3.19 11.95
N GLY A 11 0.08 2.07 11.44
CA GLY A 11 -1.36 1.82 11.29
C GLY A 11 -2.08 2.97 10.58
N GLN A 12 -3.10 3.52 11.22
CA GLN A 12 -3.92 4.60 10.66
C GLN A 12 -3.18 5.94 10.48
N ALA A 13 -1.98 6.11 11.04
CA ALA A 13 -1.16 7.30 10.82
C ALA A 13 -0.46 7.29 9.45
N LEU A 14 -0.43 6.15 8.75
CA LEU A 14 0.19 6.05 7.43
C LEU A 14 -0.44 7.01 6.43
N SER A 15 0.43 7.68 5.69
CA SER A 15 0.11 8.72 4.73
C SER A 15 0.91 8.53 3.44
N TRP A 16 0.63 9.36 2.43
CA TRP A 16 1.41 9.37 1.18
C TRP A 16 2.90 9.65 1.40
N LYS A 17 3.24 10.42 2.44
CA LYS A 17 4.63 10.84 2.73
C LYS A 17 5.52 9.68 3.13
N ASP A 18 4.95 8.70 3.82
CA ASP A 18 5.65 7.48 4.22
C ASP A 18 6.13 6.66 3.01
N PHE A 19 5.60 6.93 1.81
CA PHE A 19 5.95 6.26 0.58
C PHE A 19 6.78 7.11 -0.41
N GLU A 20 7.04 8.39 -0.12
CA GLU A 20 7.69 9.32 -1.09
C GLU A 20 9.11 8.90 -1.51
N GLY A 21 9.81 8.14 -0.67
CA GLY A 21 11.16 7.65 -0.96
C GLY A 21 11.21 6.44 -1.90
N TYR A 22 10.08 5.81 -2.21
CA TYR A 22 10.03 4.58 -3.00
C TYR A 22 9.63 4.85 -4.45
N PRO A 23 10.22 4.14 -5.43
CA PRO A 23 9.80 4.23 -6.81
C PRO A 23 8.37 3.69 -6.96
N PHE A 24 7.56 4.37 -7.77
CA PHE A 24 6.18 3.95 -8.03
C PHE A 24 5.78 4.15 -9.50
N GLU A 25 4.80 3.36 -9.91
CA GLU A 25 4.04 3.54 -11.14
C GLU A 25 2.74 4.30 -10.82
N ASP A 26 2.44 5.36 -11.57
CA ASP A 26 1.13 6.02 -11.49
C ASP A 26 0.13 5.25 -12.38
N VAL A 27 -0.83 4.61 -11.73
CA VAL A 27 -1.86 3.78 -12.38
C VAL A 27 -3.26 4.38 -12.23
N GLY A 28 -3.33 5.66 -11.81
CA GLY A 28 -4.56 6.38 -11.57
C GLY A 28 -5.30 6.77 -12.85
N SER A 29 -6.64 6.80 -12.78
CA SER A 29 -7.50 7.45 -13.77
C SER A 29 -8.63 8.16 -13.04
N GLY A 30 -8.49 9.48 -12.87
CA GLY A 30 -9.37 10.33 -12.07
C GLY A 30 -9.06 10.36 -10.57
N LEU A 31 -8.44 9.31 -10.02
CA LEU A 31 -7.86 9.28 -8.67
C LEU A 31 -6.34 9.24 -8.75
N TYR A 32 -5.67 9.71 -7.70
CA TYR A 32 -4.24 9.43 -7.50
C TYR A 32 -4.12 7.99 -7.03
N ILE A 33 -3.39 7.16 -7.79
CA ILE A 33 -3.10 5.78 -7.42
C ILE A 33 -1.64 5.49 -7.71
N ARG A 34 -0.85 5.30 -6.65
CA ARG A 34 0.55 4.92 -6.76
C ARG A 34 0.70 3.44 -6.47
N LYS A 35 1.35 2.73 -7.39
CA LYS A 35 1.67 1.31 -7.29
C LYS A 35 3.16 1.14 -7.00
N TYR A 36 3.47 0.46 -5.89
CA TYR A 36 4.81 0.18 -5.43
C TYR A 36 5.07 -1.32 -5.53
N GLU A 37 5.94 -1.74 -6.44
CA GLU A 37 6.33 -3.14 -6.56
C GLU A 37 7.19 -3.56 -5.36
N ILE A 38 6.82 -4.65 -4.68
CA ILE A 38 7.61 -5.19 -3.58
C ILE A 38 8.47 -6.35 -4.08
N ASN A 39 7.85 -7.30 -4.79
CA ASN A 39 8.50 -8.44 -5.44
C ASN A 39 7.52 -9.08 -6.45
N GLU A 40 7.91 -10.20 -7.04
CA GLU A 40 7.12 -10.93 -8.05
C GLU A 40 5.72 -11.38 -7.60
N ASN A 41 5.45 -11.41 -6.30
CA ASN A 41 4.21 -11.89 -5.71
C ASN A 41 3.32 -10.76 -5.16
N TYR A 42 3.90 -9.59 -4.87
CA TYR A 42 3.24 -8.54 -4.10
C TYR A 42 3.56 -7.13 -4.60
N HIS A 43 2.54 -6.26 -4.55
CA HIS A 43 2.69 -4.81 -4.68
C HIS A 43 1.80 -4.10 -3.67
N VAL A 44 2.10 -2.83 -3.38
CA VAL A 44 1.25 -1.94 -2.58
C VAL A 44 0.56 -0.93 -3.50
N LEU A 45 -0.73 -0.72 -3.27
CA LEU A 45 -1.50 0.37 -3.88
C LEU A 45 -1.86 1.40 -2.83
N VAL A 46 -1.42 2.63 -3.02
CA VAL A 46 -1.87 3.79 -2.23
C VAL A 46 -2.78 4.62 -3.11
N GLY A 47 -4.02 4.82 -2.69
CA GLY A 47 -5.03 5.50 -3.53
C GLY A 47 -5.87 6.51 -2.77
N GLY A 48 -6.22 7.61 -3.44
CA GLY A 48 -7.06 8.65 -2.86
C GLY A 48 -7.37 9.80 -3.82
N GLY A 49 -8.21 10.73 -3.37
CA GLY A 49 -8.60 11.91 -4.16
C GLY A 49 -7.52 12.99 -4.24
N SER A 50 -6.60 13.03 -3.27
CA SER A 50 -5.45 13.94 -3.25
C SER A 50 -4.32 13.31 -2.43
N VAL A 51 -3.09 13.67 -2.78
CA VAL A 51 -1.88 13.33 -2.00
C VAL A 51 -1.72 14.19 -0.74
N ASP A 52 -2.44 15.31 -0.65
CA ASP A 52 -2.43 16.21 0.52
C ASP A 52 -3.40 15.77 1.63
N THR A 53 -4.26 14.78 1.33
CA THR A 53 -5.22 14.20 2.28
C THR A 53 -4.88 12.75 2.59
N ALA A 54 -5.42 12.22 3.68
CA ALA A 54 -5.26 10.80 4.02
C ALA A 54 -5.63 9.89 2.82
N PRO A 55 -4.85 8.83 2.53
CA PRO A 55 -5.22 7.83 1.54
C PRO A 55 -6.58 7.21 1.86
N LEU A 56 -7.38 6.97 0.83
CA LEU A 56 -8.62 6.20 0.96
C LEU A 56 -8.30 4.74 1.29
N TYR A 57 -7.24 4.20 0.69
CA TYR A 57 -6.74 2.85 0.97
C TYR A 57 -5.22 2.79 0.88
N ILE A 58 -4.65 1.84 1.61
CA ILE A 58 -3.24 1.42 1.49
C ILE A 58 -3.23 -0.10 1.43
N ASN A 59 -3.34 -0.64 0.22
CA ASN A 59 -3.57 -2.07 0.03
C ASN A 59 -2.27 -2.81 -0.25
N LEU A 60 -1.99 -3.90 0.49
CA LEU A 60 -1.06 -4.93 0.04
C LEU A 60 -1.83 -5.89 -0.86
N VAL A 61 -1.33 -6.12 -2.07
CA VAL A 61 -2.03 -6.87 -3.12
C VAL A 61 -1.17 -8.03 -3.59
N LYS A 62 -1.73 -9.25 -3.58
CA LYS A 62 -1.14 -10.43 -4.19
C LYS A 62 -1.32 -10.41 -5.71
N ARG A 63 -0.47 -11.13 -6.43
CA ARG A 63 -0.59 -11.30 -7.88
C ARG A 63 -1.93 -11.92 -8.34
N ASN A 64 -2.58 -12.72 -7.50
CA ASN A 64 -3.90 -13.29 -7.77
C ASN A 64 -5.07 -12.28 -7.57
N GLY A 65 -4.78 -11.05 -7.12
CA GLY A 65 -5.75 -9.98 -6.92
C GLY A 65 -6.32 -9.88 -5.50
N GLU A 66 -6.02 -10.83 -4.61
CA GLU A 66 -6.38 -10.71 -3.20
C GLU A 66 -5.65 -9.52 -2.57
N LYS A 67 -6.31 -8.82 -1.65
CA LYS A 67 -5.74 -7.63 -1.01
C LYS A 67 -6.30 -7.39 0.39
N ILE A 68 -5.51 -6.71 1.20
CA ILE A 68 -5.86 -6.23 2.54
C ILE A 68 -5.43 -4.76 2.68
N ASP A 69 -6.08 -4.00 3.56
CA ASP A 69 -5.62 -2.65 3.91
C ASP A 69 -4.66 -2.75 5.10
N ILE A 70 -3.39 -2.41 4.86
CA ILE A 70 -2.31 -2.64 5.82
C ILE A 70 -2.41 -1.77 7.08
N ARG A 71 -3.34 -0.80 7.11
CA ARG A 71 -3.59 0.03 8.28
C ARG A 71 -4.46 -0.67 9.33
N TYR A 72 -5.17 -1.72 8.94
CA TYR A 72 -6.21 -2.37 9.76
C TYR A 72 -6.05 -3.88 9.84
N ASP A 73 -5.57 -4.52 8.78
CA ASP A 73 -5.55 -5.97 8.64
C ASP A 73 -4.21 -6.60 9.03
N ASP A 74 -4.24 -7.89 9.40
CA ASP A 74 -3.06 -8.68 9.74
C ASP A 74 -2.30 -9.12 8.48
N ILE A 75 -1.15 -8.46 8.25
CA ILE A 75 -0.29 -8.73 7.10
C ILE A 75 0.36 -10.11 7.15
N ASP A 76 0.71 -10.62 8.33
CA ASP A 76 1.44 -11.88 8.45
C ASP A 76 0.48 -13.04 8.18
N HIS A 77 -0.75 -12.94 8.68
CA HIS A 77 -1.81 -13.86 8.30
C HIS A 77 -2.08 -13.82 6.78
N PHE A 78 -2.09 -12.64 6.17
CA PHE A 78 -2.34 -12.51 4.73
C PHE A 78 -1.24 -13.10 3.84
N ILE A 79 0.04 -12.95 4.23
CA ILE A 79 1.19 -13.43 3.47
C ILE A 79 1.37 -14.97 3.58
N LEU A 80 0.95 -15.56 4.70
CA LEU A 80 1.11 -17.00 4.96
C LEU A 80 0.01 -17.87 4.32
N ASN A 81 -1.11 -17.26 3.90
CA ASN A 81 -2.23 -17.94 3.22
C ASN A 81 -2.29 -17.57 1.74
#